data_AF-A0A928CQ77-F1
#
_entry.id   AF-A0A928CQ77-F1
#
_cell.length_a   1.000
_cell.length_b   1.000
_cell.length_c   1.000
_cell.angle_alpha   90.00
_cell.angle_beta   90.00
_cell.angle_gamma   90.00
#
_symmetry.space_group_name_H-M   'P 1'
#
loop_
_entity.id
_entity.type
_entity.pdbx_description
1 polymer ?
#
loop_
_entity_poly.entity_id
_entity_poly.type
_entity_poly.pdbx_seq_one_letter_code
_entity_poly.pdbx_strand_id
1 'polypeptide(L)'
;MTVENFEKDFIGAIRTRLSEMTEREMGKRSGVASSYLNSLKNGKKLPRALSVETLLKLFPNAQISLNSGDTITGNASSNYGPAVGNNFGGSVVMNPTAAFDEIITAVMASDLDSESKVKVFNIVNQIKQGKKA
;
A
#
# COMPACT_ATOMS: atom_id res chain seq x y z
N MET A 1 20.79 -8.47 -7.95
CA MET A 1 20.97 -8.76 -6.52
C MET A 1 20.28 -10.09 -6.23
N THR A 2 20.95 -11.06 -5.61
CA THR A 2 20.31 -12.33 -5.20
C THR A 2 19.59 -12.14 -3.86
N VAL A 3 18.59 -12.99 -3.57
CA VAL A 3 17.88 -12.98 -2.28
C VAL A 3 18.85 -13.15 -1.12
N GLU A 4 19.83 -14.03 -1.26
CA GLU A 4 20.85 -14.29 -0.24
C GLU A 4 21.71 -13.06 0.06
N ASN A 5 22.11 -12.31 -0.98
CA ASN A 5 22.86 -11.07 -0.81
C ASN A 5 22.01 -10.02 -0.10
N PHE A 6 20.73 -9.88 -0.47
CA PHE A 6 19.79 -9.00 0.24
C PHE A 6 19.66 -9.38 1.72
N GLU A 7 19.48 -10.66 2.04
CA GLU A 7 19.34 -11.11 3.42
C GLU A 7 20.60 -10.82 4.25
N LYS A 8 21.79 -11.02 3.66
CA LYS A 8 23.07 -10.72 4.28
C LYS A 8 23.22 -9.22 4.55
N ASP A 9 22.92 -8.38 3.57
CA ASP A 9 23.02 -6.92 3.68
C ASP A 9 22.03 -6.38 4.72
N PHE A 10 20.81 -6.91 4.73
CA PHE A 10 19.78 -6.55 5.70
C PHE A 10 20.19 -6.90 7.14
N ILE A 11 20.69 -8.12 7.37
CA ILE A 11 21.19 -8.54 8.69
C ILE A 11 22.41 -7.70 9.09
N GLY A 12 23.29 -7.37 8.14
CA GLY A 12 24.41 -6.47 8.33
C GLY A 12 23.95 -5.10 8.85
N ALA A 13 22.96 -4.49 8.19
CA ALA A 13 22.41 -3.20 8.59
C ALA A 13 21.78 -3.22 9.99
N ILE A 14 21.10 -4.31 10.36
CA ILE A 14 20.60 -4.49 11.74
C ILE A 14 21.76 -4.55 12.73
N ARG A 15 22.81 -5.32 12.44
CA ARG A 15 23.99 -5.44 13.32
C ARG A 15 24.70 -4.12 13.51
N THR A 16 24.88 -3.34 12.44
CA THR A 16 25.48 -1.99 12.53
C THR A 16 24.67 -1.09 13.46
N ARG A 17 23.35 -1.06 13.32
CA ARG A 17 22.50 -0.25 14.21
C ARG A 17 22.53 -0.72 15.65
N LEU A 18 22.56 -2.04 15.87
CA LEU A 18 22.69 -2.62 17.20
C LEU A 18 24.10 -2.47 17.81
N SER A 19 25.09 -2.00 17.04
CA SER A 19 26.38 -1.59 17.59
C SER A 19 26.33 -0.21 18.25
N GLU A 20 25.36 0.63 17.86
CA GLU A 20 25.17 1.99 18.38
C GLU A 20 24.10 2.06 19.47
N MET A 21 23.24 1.04 19.59
CA MET A 21 22.17 0.95 20.60
C MET A 21 21.78 -0.48 20.91
N THR A 22 21.18 -0.72 22.08
CA THR A 22 20.73 -2.04 22.48
C THR A 22 19.46 -2.50 21.72
N GLU A 23 19.19 -3.81 21.68
CA GLU A 23 17.94 -4.33 21.09
C GLU A 23 16.70 -3.76 21.77
N ARG A 24 16.78 -3.46 23.07
CA ARG A 24 15.68 -2.86 23.83
C ARG A 24 15.41 -1.44 23.37
N GLU A 25 16.44 -0.64 23.12
CA GLU A 25 16.31 0.74 22.63
C GLU A 25 15.82 0.78 21.19
N MET A 26 16.41 -0.05 20.33
CA MET A 26 15.96 -0.19 18.95
C MET A 26 14.50 -0.65 18.88
N GLY A 27 14.12 -1.60 19.74
CA GLY A 27 12.74 -2.07 19.82
C GLY A 27 11.75 -1.01 20.29
N LYS A 28 12.14 -0.17 21.27
CA LYS A 28 11.33 0.99 21.68
C LYS A 28 11.15 2.01 20.55
N ARG A 29 12.20 2.26 19.76
CA ARG A 29 12.15 3.25 18.65
C ARG A 29 11.36 2.75 17.45
N SER A 30 11.53 1.48 17.10
CA SER A 30 10.88 0.87 15.92
C SER A 30 9.50 0.26 16.23
N GLY A 31 9.16 0.05 17.50
CA GLY A 31 7.97 -0.72 17.89
C GLY A 31 8.09 -2.22 17.60
N VAL A 32 9.30 -2.72 17.31
CA VAL A 32 9.58 -4.14 17.06
C VAL A 32 10.11 -4.79 18.35
N ALA A 33 9.60 -5.97 18.70
CA ALA A 33 10.03 -6.65 19.93
C ALA A 33 11.54 -6.95 19.92
N SER A 34 12.22 -6.77 21.06
CA SER A 34 13.66 -7.05 21.18
C SER A 34 14.02 -8.51 20.90
N SER A 35 13.15 -9.45 21.28
CA SER A 35 13.27 -10.88 20.95
C SER A 35 13.23 -11.13 19.44
N TYR A 36 12.47 -10.31 18.72
CA TYR A 36 12.36 -10.37 17.26
C TYR A 36 13.62 -9.83 16.58
N LEU A 37 14.15 -8.70 17.06
CA LEU A 37 15.44 -8.16 16.62
C LEU A 37 16.57 -9.16 16.86
N ASN A 38 16.59 -9.81 18.02
CA ASN A 38 17.57 -10.85 18.34
C ASN A 38 17.45 -12.06 17.39
N SER A 39 16.22 -12.44 17.03
CA SER A 39 15.97 -13.52 16.07
C SER A 39 16.47 -13.17 14.65
N LEU A 40 16.28 -11.93 14.21
CA LEU A 40 16.81 -11.42 12.94
C LEU A 40 18.34 -11.36 12.93
N LYS A 41 18.94 -10.78 13.98
CA LYS A 41 20.40 -10.63 14.13
C LYS A 41 21.14 -11.97 14.02
N ASN A 42 20.56 -13.02 14.59
CA ASN A 42 21.12 -14.37 14.63
C ASN A 42 20.68 -15.24 13.45
N GLY A 43 19.91 -14.71 12.49
CA GLY A 43 19.43 -15.46 11.32
C GLY A 43 18.38 -16.53 11.65
N LYS A 44 17.84 -16.57 12.87
CA LYS A 44 16.72 -17.46 13.23
C LYS A 44 15.44 -17.09 12.49
N LYS A 45 15.31 -15.81 12.12
CA LYS A 45 14.24 -15.32 11.25
C LYS A 45 14.84 -14.66 10.02
N LEU A 46 14.32 -15.05 8.86
CA LEU A 46 14.80 -14.58 7.57
C LEU A 46 14.12 -13.27 7.17
N PRO A 47 14.87 -12.28 6.63
CA PRO A 47 14.30 -11.02 6.17
C PRO A 47 13.17 -11.18 5.14
N ARG A 48 13.24 -12.22 4.28
CA ARG A 48 12.19 -12.52 3.28
C ARG A 48 10.81 -12.80 3.89
N ALA A 49 10.75 -13.18 5.17
CA ALA A 49 9.52 -13.49 5.89
C ALA A 49 8.97 -12.29 6.69
N LEU A 50 9.54 -11.09 6.50
CA LEU A 50 9.07 -9.88 7.16
C LEU A 50 7.87 -9.28 6.44
N SER A 51 6.92 -8.76 7.21
CA SER A 51 5.93 -7.85 6.63
C SER A 51 6.62 -6.55 6.19
N VAL A 52 6.10 -5.94 5.12
CA VAL A 52 6.54 -4.62 4.65
C VAL A 52 6.46 -3.59 5.78
N GLU A 53 5.42 -3.66 6.61
CA GLU A 53 5.27 -2.81 7.81
C GLU A 53 6.45 -2.97 8.78
N THR A 54 6.88 -4.19 9.06
CA THR A 54 8.03 -4.43 9.96
C THR A 54 9.31 -3.89 9.33
N LEU A 55 9.48 -4.03 8.01
CA LEU A 55 10.63 -3.49 7.29
C LEU A 55 10.68 -1.95 7.39
N LEU A 56 9.56 -1.27 7.19
CA LEU A 56 9.47 0.19 7.29
C LEU A 56 9.65 0.70 8.73
N LYS A 57 9.15 -0.04 9.73
CA LYS A 57 9.41 0.26 11.15
C LYS A 57 10.88 0.17 11.51
N LEU A 58 11.57 -0.84 10.98
CA LEU A 58 13.01 -1.01 11.19
C LEU A 58 13.79 0.03 10.41
N PHE A 59 13.43 0.31 9.16
CA PHE A 59 14.14 1.22 8.26
C PHE A 59 13.18 2.30 7.74
N PRO A 60 12.88 3.34 8.54
CA PRO A 60 11.89 4.36 8.17
C PRO A 60 12.29 5.19 6.94
N ASN A 61 13.58 5.25 6.64
CA ASN A 61 14.12 5.92 5.46
C ASN A 61 14.37 4.96 4.28
N ALA A 62 13.89 3.71 4.36
CA ALA A 62 14.01 2.77 3.25
C ALA A 62 13.16 3.26 2.08
N GLN A 63 13.78 3.32 0.90
CA GLN A 63 13.06 3.52 -0.35
C GLN A 63 12.74 2.16 -0.95
N ILE A 64 11.45 1.91 -1.19
CA ILE A 64 10.99 0.72 -1.91
C ILE A 64 10.81 1.12 -3.36
N SER A 65 11.69 0.63 -4.24
CA SER A 65 11.53 0.76 -5.68
C SER A 65 10.73 -0.44 -6.18
N LEU A 66 9.49 -0.20 -6.60
CA LEU A 66 8.67 -1.18 -7.28
C LEU A 66 8.96 -1.05 -8.78
N ASN A 67 9.57 -2.07 -9.38
CA ASN A 67 9.82 -2.05 -10.81
C ASN A 67 8.49 -2.25 -11.54
N SER A 68 8.26 -1.50 -12.61
CA SER A 68 6.99 -1.38 -13.36
C SER A 68 6.46 -2.68 -14.00
N GLY A 69 7.06 -3.84 -13.71
CA GLY A 69 6.60 -5.17 -14.11
C GLY A 69 6.05 -6.02 -12.95
N ASP A 70 6.14 -5.54 -11.70
CA ASP A 70 5.58 -6.22 -10.54
C ASP A 70 4.10 -5.84 -10.40
N THR A 71 3.21 -6.73 -10.86
CA THR A 71 1.77 -6.55 -10.69
C THR A 71 1.42 -6.64 -9.20
N ILE A 72 1.21 -5.51 -8.55
CA ILE A 72 0.55 -5.48 -7.25
C ILE A 72 -0.93 -5.76 -7.53
N THR A 73 -1.35 -7.02 -7.39
CA THR A 73 -2.77 -7.38 -7.23
C THR A 73 -3.21 -7.01 -5.81
N GLY A 74 -3.22 -5.70 -5.56
CA GLY A 74 -3.98 -5.08 -4.49
C GLY A 74 -5.24 -4.50 -5.11
N ASN A 75 -6.36 -4.63 -4.42
CA ASN A 75 -7.67 -4.14 -4.88
C ASN A 75 -7.73 -2.59 -4.78
N ALA A 76 -6.82 -1.91 -5.46
CA ALA A 76 -6.79 -0.46 -5.60
C ALA A 76 -7.00 -0.15 -7.08
N SER A 77 -8.15 0.44 -7.38
CA SER A 77 -8.53 1.00 -8.67
C SER A 77 -7.33 1.69 -9.32
N SER A 78 -6.86 1.13 -10.42
CA SER A 78 -5.84 1.71 -11.28
C SER A 78 -6.53 2.25 -12.53
N ASN A 79 -6.43 3.56 -12.76
CA ASN A 79 -6.70 4.15 -14.07
C ASN A 79 -5.71 5.29 -14.39
N TYR A 80 -4.71 4.92 -15.20
CA TYR A 80 -4.02 5.63 -16.30
C TYR A 80 -3.38 7.04 -16.14
N GLY A 81 -2.05 7.07 -16.34
CA GLY A 81 -1.23 8.21 -16.77
C GLY A 81 0.28 7.95 -16.59
N PRO A 82 1.17 8.34 -17.52
CA PRO A 82 2.56 7.88 -17.53
C PRO A 82 3.30 8.33 -16.26
N ALA A 83 4.07 7.40 -15.71
CA ALA A 83 4.78 7.49 -14.45
C ALA A 83 5.55 8.82 -14.28
N VAL A 84 4.98 9.70 -13.46
CA VAL A 84 5.71 10.72 -12.70
C VAL A 84 5.19 10.57 -11.27
N GLY A 85 5.88 9.74 -10.49
CA GLY A 85 5.46 9.35 -9.15
C GLY A 85 5.54 10.50 -8.16
N ASN A 86 4.49 11.33 -8.13
CA ASN A 86 4.24 12.23 -7.00
C ASN A 86 3.53 11.44 -5.92
N ASN A 87 4.32 10.88 -4.99
CA ASN A 87 3.82 10.31 -3.74
C ASN A 87 3.32 11.45 -2.84
N PHE A 88 2.05 11.82 -2.97
CA PHE A 88 1.38 12.59 -1.94
C PHE A 88 0.55 11.63 -1.08
N GLY A 89 0.96 11.45 0.17
CA GLY A 89 0.17 10.85 1.25
C GLY A 89 -1.05 11.71 1.63
N GLY A 90 -1.80 12.18 0.64
CA GLY A 90 -3.06 12.85 0.82
C GLY A 90 -4.16 11.81 1.02
N SER A 91 -4.92 11.95 2.11
CA SER A 91 -6.24 11.35 2.17
C SER A 91 -6.99 11.77 0.90
N VAL A 92 -7.28 10.81 0.01
CA VAL A 92 -8.12 11.07 -1.16
C VAL A 92 -9.50 11.39 -0.61
N VAL A 93 -9.76 12.68 -0.37
CA VAL A 93 -11.10 13.19 -0.25
C VAL A 93 -11.69 12.99 -1.64
N MET A 94 -12.32 11.84 -1.87
CA MET A 94 -13.10 11.62 -3.07
C MET A 94 -14.11 12.74 -3.13
N ASN A 95 -13.95 13.63 -4.11
CA ASN A 95 -15.00 14.58 -4.44
C ASN A 95 -16.21 13.72 -4.84
N PRO A 96 -17.31 13.69 -4.07
CA PRO A 96 -18.43 12.79 -4.34
C PRO A 96 -19.00 13.00 -5.75
N THR A 97 -18.81 14.19 -6.32
CA THR A 97 -19.18 14.51 -7.71
C THR A 97 -18.43 13.62 -8.72
N ALA A 98 -17.14 13.37 -8.52
CA ALA A 98 -16.33 12.54 -9.42
C ALA A 98 -16.73 11.05 -9.35
N ALA A 99 -17.14 10.58 -8.17
CA ALA A 99 -17.58 9.20 -7.99
C ALA A 99 -18.91 8.91 -8.71
N PHE A 100 -19.83 9.88 -8.78
CA PHE A 100 -21.08 9.70 -9.51
C PHE A 100 -20.86 9.62 -11.03
N ASP A 101 -19.96 10.43 -11.57
CA ASP A 101 -19.66 10.44 -13.01
C ASP A 101 -18.98 9.13 -13.45
N GLU A 102 -18.17 8.51 -12.58
CA GLU A 102 -17.57 7.19 -12.82
C GLU A 102 -18.63 6.08 -12.84
N ILE A 103 -19.60 6.10 -11.92
CA ILE A 103 -20.72 5.14 -11.89
C ILE A 103 -21.55 5.23 -13.16
N ILE A 104 -21.89 6.45 -13.61
CA ILE A 104 -22.64 6.63 -14.86
C ILE A 104 -21.85 6.09 -16.05
N THR A 105 -20.55 6.37 -16.11
CA THR A 105 -19.68 5.87 -17.18
C THR A 105 -19.63 4.34 -17.22
N ALA A 106 -19.50 3.69 -16.06
CA ALA A 106 -19.49 2.23 -15.94
C ALA A 106 -20.84 1.60 -16.34
N VAL A 107 -21.96 2.22 -15.96
CA VAL A 107 -23.31 1.76 -16.33
C VAL A 107 -23.58 1.91 -17.82
N MET A 108 -23.09 2.98 -18.46
CA MET A 108 -23.25 3.14 -19.90
C MET A 108 -22.47 2.10 -20.69
N ALA A 109 -21.28 1.73 -20.20
CA ALA A 109 -20.41 0.71 -20.79
C ALA A 109 -20.84 -0.74 -20.49
N SER A 110 -21.79 -0.98 -19.58
CA SER A 110 -22.23 -2.32 -19.22
C SER A 110 -23.16 -2.95 -20.27
N ASP A 111 -23.37 -4.26 -20.14
CA ASP A 111 -24.28 -5.08 -20.92
C ASP A 111 -25.76 -4.99 -20.49
N LEU A 112 -26.07 -4.09 -19.55
CA LEU A 112 -27.44 -3.85 -19.11
C LEU A 112 -28.33 -3.40 -20.27
N ASP A 113 -29.58 -3.83 -20.24
CA ASP A 113 -30.60 -3.30 -21.14
C ASP A 113 -30.90 -1.82 -20.84
N SER A 114 -31.47 -1.13 -21.82
CA SER A 114 -31.75 0.30 -21.72
C SER A 114 -32.66 0.67 -20.54
N GLU A 115 -33.61 -0.20 -20.16
CA GLU A 115 -34.53 0.07 -19.05
C GLU A 115 -33.78 0.00 -17.71
N SER A 116 -32.91 -1.00 -17.54
CA SER A 116 -32.07 -1.15 -16.35
C SER A 116 -31.07 -0.01 -16.19
N LYS A 117 -30.47 0.46 -17.28
CA LYS A 117 -29.56 1.64 -17.26
C LYS A 117 -30.27 2.90 -16.79
N VAL A 118 -31.50 3.14 -17.27
CA VAL A 118 -32.33 4.29 -16.86
C VAL A 118 -32.67 4.25 -15.37
N LYS A 119 -32.97 3.07 -14.82
CA LYS A 119 -33.24 2.91 -13.38
C LYS A 119 -32.03 3.30 -12.53
N VAL A 120 -30.84 2.82 -12.89
CA VAL A 120 -29.60 3.16 -12.18
C VAL A 120 -29.31 4.66 -12.29
N PHE A 121 -29.50 5.27 -13.47
CA PHE A 121 -29.32 6.70 -13.67
C PHE A 121 -30.24 7.54 -12.76
N ASN A 122 -31.50 7.12 -12.62
CA ASN A 122 -32.46 7.80 -11.76
C ASN A 122 -32.09 7.70 -10.27
N ILE A 123 -31.65 6.53 -9.81
CA ILE A 123 -31.20 6.32 -8.43
C ILE A 123 -29.97 7.20 -8.13
N VAL A 124 -28.98 7.18 -9.02
CA VAL A 124 -27.76 8.00 -8.89
C VAL A 124 -28.10 9.49 -8.84
N ASN A 125 -29.02 9.96 -9.69
CA ASN A 125 -29.47 11.36 -9.67
C ASN A 125 -30.26 11.73 -8.41
N GLN A 126 -31.08 10.85 -7.85
CA GLN A 126 -31.79 11.09 -6.60
C GLN A 126 -30.81 11.26 -5.44
N ILE A 127 -29.80 10.38 -5.35
CA ILE A 127 -28.76 10.43 -4.34
C ILE A 127 -27.93 11.72 -4.50
N LYS A 128 -27.56 12.11 -5.72
CA LYS A 128 -26.84 13.37 -6.01
C LYS A 128 -27.63 14.61 -5.58
N GLN A 129 -28.96 14.56 -5.64
CA GLN A 129 -29.87 15.61 -5.18
C GLN A 129 -30.15 15.55 -3.66
N GLY A 130 -29.56 14.60 -2.92
CA GLY A 130 -29.82 14.41 -1.49
C GLY A 130 -31.21 13.88 -1.16
N LYS A 131 -31.96 13.38 -2.16
CA LYS A 131 -33.25 12.73 -1.97
C LYS A 131 -32.98 11.26 -1.68
N LYS A 132 -33.48 10.75 -0.54
CA LYS A 132 -33.40 9.31 -0.26
C LYS A 132 -34.18 8.55 -1.34
N ALA A 133 -33.52 7.57 -1.96
CA ALA A 133 -34.09 6.68 -2.95
C ALA A 133 -35.22 5.82 -2.35
#